data_AF-A0A7S0SCU7-F1
#
_entry.id   AF-A0A7S0SCU7-F1
#
_cell.length_a   1.000
_cell.length_b   1.000
_cell.length_c   1.000
_cell.angle_alpha   90.00
_cell.angle_beta   90.00
_cell.angle_gamma   90.00
#
_symmetry.space_group_name_H-M   'P 1'
#
loop_
_entity.id
_entity.type
_entity.pdbx_description
1 polymer ?
#
loop_
_entity_poly.entity_id
_entity_poly.type
_entity_poly.pdbx_seq_one_letter_code
_entity_poly.pdbx_strand_id
1 'polypeptide(L)'
;AGALATGALHKQVMPFVLRRTKDQVLKDLPPKIIQDIYVDLSPHQKRLYDAFEGSSVKSEVAAAISGGDGAEGAGGGSSGSGGGTTHVFQALQYLRKLCSHPRLVMGTGKKAGKGTAAQVAAAYSPKFLALKQILLDCGVGVDPTAEVNADAKKEEGGGGG
;
A
#
# COMPACT_ATOMS: atom_id res chain seq x y z
N ALA A 1 16.50 10.47 -35.93
CA ALA A 1 16.33 9.03 -36.26
C ALA A 1 15.19 8.36 -35.48
N GLY A 2 15.13 8.44 -34.14
CA GLY A 2 14.12 7.71 -33.33
C GLY A 2 12.64 8.07 -33.58
N ALA A 3 12.32 9.33 -33.87
CA ALA A 3 10.93 9.76 -34.16
C ALA A 3 10.38 9.16 -35.47
N LEU A 4 11.25 8.94 -36.48
CA LEU A 4 10.85 8.33 -37.76
C LEU A 4 10.63 6.82 -37.61
N ALA A 5 11.46 6.15 -36.80
CA ALA A 5 11.34 4.72 -36.52
C ALA A 5 10.07 4.38 -35.72
N THR A 6 9.73 5.18 -34.70
CA THR A 6 8.51 4.98 -33.89
C THR A 6 7.23 5.21 -34.71
N GLY A 7 7.23 6.20 -35.61
CA GLY A 7 6.11 6.43 -36.53
C GLY A 7 5.88 5.30 -37.53
N ALA A 8 6.96 4.74 -38.10
CA ALA A 8 6.89 3.60 -39.02
C ALA A 8 6.33 2.34 -38.33
N LEU A 9 6.80 2.06 -37.11
CA LEU A 9 6.30 0.96 -36.30
C LEU A 9 4.82 1.13 -35.97
N HIS A 10 4.42 2.32 -35.50
CA HIS A 10 3.03 2.62 -35.18
C HIS A 10 2.11 2.37 -36.38
N LYS A 11 2.50 2.83 -37.58
CA LYS A 11 1.72 2.63 -38.81
C LYS A 11 1.56 1.15 -39.19
N GLN A 12 2.58 0.32 -38.95
CA GLN A 12 2.52 -1.12 -39.21
C GLN A 12 1.59 -1.86 -38.23
N VAL A 13 1.57 -1.46 -36.95
CA VAL A 13 0.79 -2.16 -35.91
C VAL A 13 -0.66 -1.65 -35.77
N MET A 14 -0.95 -0.43 -36.23
CA MET A 14 -2.29 0.20 -36.17
C MET A 14 -3.47 -0.65 -36.66
N PRO A 15 -3.41 -1.39 -37.80
CA PRO A 15 -4.54 -2.20 -38.26
C PRO A 15 -4.83 -3.41 -37.35
N PHE A 16 -3.89 -3.79 -36.47
CA PHE A 16 -4.02 -4.93 -35.57
C PHE A 16 -4.31 -4.52 -34.12
N VAL A 17 -4.22 -3.23 -33.78
CA VAL A 17 -4.42 -2.72 -32.42
C VAL A 17 -5.61 -1.78 -32.37
N LEU A 18 -6.72 -2.25 -31.80
CA LEU A 18 -7.87 -1.39 -31.53
C LEU A 18 -7.64 -0.61 -30.23
N ARG A 19 -7.28 0.66 -30.35
CA ARG A 19 -7.13 1.58 -29.22
C ARG A 19 -8.01 2.81 -29.42
N ARG A 20 -8.97 3.02 -28.53
CA ARG A 20 -9.80 4.25 -28.44
C ARG A 20 -9.63 4.85 -27.04
N THR A 21 -9.54 6.17 -26.95
CA THR A 21 -9.51 6.85 -25.64
C THR A 21 -10.93 7.18 -25.19
N LYS A 22 -11.14 7.32 -23.87
CA LYS A 22 -12.45 7.73 -23.33
C LYS A 22 -12.89 9.08 -23.90
N ASP A 23 -11.95 9.99 -24.15
CA ASP A 23 -12.19 11.33 -24.72
C ASP A 23 -12.73 11.28 -26.17
N GLN A 24 -12.39 10.25 -26.94
CA GLN A 24 -12.87 10.06 -28.31
C GLN A 24 -14.29 9.46 -28.36
N VAL A 25 -14.79 8.90 -27.25
CA VAL A 25 -16.00 8.08 -27.21
C VAL A 25 -17.07 8.65 -26.25
N LEU A 26 -16.68 9.34 -25.18
CA LEU A 26 -17.56 9.85 -24.12
C LEU A 26 -17.22 11.32 -23.83
N LYS A 27 -17.88 12.25 -24.54
CA LYS A 27 -17.68 13.71 -24.40
C LYS A 27 -18.25 14.29 -23.10
N ASP A 28 -19.17 13.56 -22.48
CA ASP A 28 -19.93 14.04 -21.31
C ASP A 28 -19.37 13.55 -19.98
N LEU A 29 -18.30 12.74 -19.99
CA LEU A 29 -17.68 12.26 -18.75
C LEU A 29 -16.68 13.31 -18.24
N PRO A 30 -16.81 13.80 -16.99
CA PRO A 30 -15.83 14.71 -16.42
C PRO A 30 -14.44 14.07 -16.40
N PRO A 31 -13.36 14.89 -16.42
CA PRO A 31 -12.00 14.38 -16.42
C PRO A 31 -11.75 13.53 -15.16
N LYS A 32 -10.95 12.47 -15.32
CA LYS A 32 -10.56 11.62 -14.18
C LYS A 32 -9.77 12.46 -13.16
N ILE A 33 -10.29 12.55 -11.94
CA ILE A 33 -9.59 13.15 -10.81
C ILE A 33 -8.77 12.06 -10.11
N ILE A 34 -7.48 12.32 -9.87
CA ILE A 34 -6.59 11.46 -9.09
C ILE A 34 -6.23 12.25 -7.82
N GLN A 35 -6.43 11.63 -6.67
CA GLN A 35 -6.15 12.24 -5.38
C GLN A 35 -5.29 11.30 -4.55
N ASP A 36 -4.13 11.79 -4.13
CA ASP A 36 -3.25 11.09 -3.21
C ASP A 36 -3.64 11.42 -1.78
N ILE A 37 -3.86 10.38 -0.96
CA ILE A 37 -4.23 10.52 0.44
C ILE A 37 -3.06 10.03 1.28
N TYR A 38 -2.42 10.99 1.95
CA TYR A 38 -1.30 10.71 2.84
C TYR A 38 -1.81 10.29 4.21
N VAL A 39 -1.17 9.29 4.78
CA VAL A 39 -1.58 8.67 6.04
C VAL A 39 -0.35 8.40 6.88
N ASP A 40 -0.37 8.85 8.13
CA ASP A 40 0.71 8.61 9.07
C ASP A 40 0.72 7.17 9.60
N LEU A 41 1.91 6.63 9.80
CA LEU A 41 2.09 5.31 10.39
C LEU A 41 1.55 5.28 11.82
N SER A 42 0.84 4.20 12.16
CA SER A 42 0.39 3.99 13.54
C SER A 42 1.60 3.76 14.47
N PRO A 43 1.47 4.04 15.78
CA PRO A 43 2.56 3.79 16.74
C PRO A 43 3.06 2.34 16.70
N HIS A 44 2.17 1.38 16.43
CA HIS A 44 2.54 -0.02 16.31
C HIS A 44 3.34 -0.31 15.03
N GLN A 45 2.94 0.28 13.89
CA GLN A 45 3.71 0.19 12.66
C GLN A 45 5.09 0.82 12.82
N LYS A 46 5.19 2.01 13.43
CA LYS A 46 6.47 2.69 13.69
C LYS A 46 7.43 1.78 14.47
N ARG A 47 6.97 1.17 15.56
CA ARG A 47 7.78 0.21 16.33
C ARG A 47 8.28 -0.98 15.52
N LEU A 48 7.45 -1.51 14.62
CA LEU A 48 7.83 -2.62 13.73
C LEU A 48 8.84 -2.16 12.66
N TYR A 49 8.71 -0.93 12.17
CA TYR A 49 9.70 -0.31 11.30
C TYR A 49 11.03 -0.12 12.03
N ASP A 50 11.02 0.45 13.23
CA ASP A 50 12.22 0.67 14.05
C ASP A 50 12.92 -0.66 14.37
N ALA A 51 12.15 -1.71 14.70
CA ALA A 51 12.66 -3.05 14.95
C ALA A 51 13.28 -3.68 13.69
N PHE A 52 12.68 -3.45 12.52
CA PHE A 52 13.27 -3.88 11.25
C PHE A 52 14.56 -3.11 10.96
N GLU A 53 14.58 -1.81 11.21
CA GLU A 53 15.76 -0.97 11.02
C GLU A 53 16.95 -1.34 11.93
N GLY A 54 16.67 -1.78 13.15
CA GLY A 54 17.69 -2.27 14.09
C GLY A 54 18.22 -3.67 13.78
N SER A 55 17.67 -4.37 12.78
CA SER A 55 18.08 -5.74 12.42
C SER A 55 19.25 -5.76 11.42
N SER A 56 20.03 -6.85 11.41
CA SER A 56 21.14 -7.05 10.45
C SER A 56 20.70 -7.01 8.98
N VAL A 57 19.40 -7.21 8.73
CA VAL A 57 18.78 -7.12 7.40
C VAL A 57 18.98 -5.72 6.80
N LYS A 58 18.94 -4.64 7.60
CA LYS A 58 19.19 -3.28 7.09
C LYS A 58 20.62 -3.13 6.55
N SER A 59 21.61 -3.64 7.27
CA SER A 59 23.02 -3.59 6.82
C SER A 59 23.27 -4.44 5.58
N GLU A 60 22.64 -5.61 5.50
CA GLU A 60 22.72 -6.49 4.32
C GLU A 60 22.09 -5.83 3.09
N VAL A 61 20.91 -5.20 3.27
CA VAL A 61 20.22 -4.47 2.21
C VAL A 61 21.01 -3.25 1.77
N ALA A 62 21.54 -2.45 2.71
CA ALA A 62 22.36 -1.29 2.39
C ALA A 62 23.64 -1.68 1.64
N ALA A 63 24.31 -2.76 2.05
CA ALA A 63 25.50 -3.27 1.35
C ALA A 63 25.16 -3.75 -0.06
N ALA A 64 24.02 -4.41 -0.26
CA ALA A 64 23.58 -4.87 -1.57
C ALA A 64 23.17 -3.71 -2.51
N ILE A 65 22.62 -2.61 -1.99
CA ILE A 65 22.27 -1.42 -2.77
C ILE A 65 23.54 -0.64 -3.14
N SER A 66 24.46 -0.43 -2.19
CA SER A 66 25.72 0.28 -2.44
C SER A 66 26.71 -0.51 -3.29
N GLY A 67 26.60 -1.83 -3.36
CA GLY A 67 27.39 -2.68 -4.25
C GLY A 67 26.85 -2.80 -5.68
N GLY A 68 25.77 -2.08 -6.01
CA GLY A 68 25.03 -2.23 -7.27
C GLY A 68 25.42 -1.31 -8.44
N ASP A 69 26.39 -0.40 -8.28
CA ASP A 69 26.74 0.59 -9.31
C ASP A 69 27.78 0.11 -10.35
N GLY A 70 27.63 -1.09 -10.89
CA GLY A 70 28.53 -1.52 -11.96
C GLY A 70 28.25 -2.86 -12.61
N ALA A 71 27.21 -2.93 -13.45
CA ALA A 71 27.23 -3.73 -14.68
C ALA A 71 25.91 -3.55 -15.46
N GLU A 72 25.88 -2.57 -16.37
CA GLU A 72 25.12 -2.76 -17.60
C GLU A 72 25.90 -3.75 -18.47
N GLY A 73 25.30 -4.91 -18.77
CA GLY A 73 25.97 -5.91 -19.62
C GLY A 73 25.17 -7.19 -19.72
N ALA A 74 24.69 -7.45 -20.93
CA ALA A 74 23.82 -8.56 -21.29
C ALA A 74 24.39 -9.96 -21.00
N GLY A 75 23.48 -10.88 -20.64
CA GLY A 75 23.55 -12.30 -21.02
C GLY A 75 24.57 -13.19 -20.30
N GLY A 76 24.11 -14.39 -19.93
CA GLY A 76 24.96 -15.54 -19.67
C GLY A 76 25.15 -15.85 -18.19
N GLY A 77 24.61 -17.00 -17.77
CA GLY A 77 24.78 -17.50 -16.42
C GLY A 77 26.24 -17.79 -16.08
N SER A 78 26.62 -17.53 -14.84
CA SER A 78 27.60 -18.30 -14.11
C SER A 78 27.42 -18.10 -12.62
N SER A 79 27.58 -19.19 -11.89
CA SER A 79 27.53 -19.33 -10.44
C SER A 79 28.48 -18.38 -9.72
N GLY A 80 27.94 -17.51 -8.86
CA GLY A 80 28.73 -16.72 -7.91
C GLY A 80 27.90 -15.64 -7.23
N SER A 81 27.52 -15.86 -5.96
CA SER A 81 26.93 -14.86 -5.05
C SER A 81 25.50 -14.33 -5.38
N GLY A 82 24.55 -15.23 -5.70
CA GLY A 82 23.14 -14.88 -5.92
C GLY A 82 22.30 -14.65 -4.64
N GLY A 83 22.90 -14.64 -3.45
CA GLY A 83 22.18 -14.57 -2.18
C GLY A 83 21.69 -13.15 -1.81
N GLY A 84 22.46 -12.11 -2.15
CA GLY A 84 22.19 -10.73 -1.70
C GLY A 84 20.94 -10.12 -2.31
N THR A 85 20.69 -10.32 -3.61
CA THR A 85 19.52 -9.75 -4.31
C THR A 85 18.20 -10.32 -3.78
N THR A 86 18.16 -11.61 -3.45
CA THR A 86 16.99 -12.29 -2.87
C THR A 86 16.67 -11.74 -1.48
N HIS A 87 17.68 -11.44 -0.66
CA HIS A 87 17.51 -10.82 0.66
C HIS A 87 16.93 -9.40 0.57
N VAL A 88 17.34 -8.59 -0.43
CA VAL A 88 16.79 -7.24 -0.65
C VAL A 88 15.32 -7.26 -1.01
N PHE A 89 14.91 -8.11 -1.95
CA PHE A 89 13.50 -8.20 -2.31
C PHE A 89 12.64 -8.72 -1.15
N GLN A 90 13.18 -9.62 -0.32
CA GLN A 90 12.47 -10.09 0.88
C GLN A 90 12.27 -8.97 1.90
N ALA A 91 13.28 -8.11 2.10
CA ALA A 91 13.21 -6.92 2.93
C ALA A 91 12.18 -5.90 2.41
N LEU A 92 12.23 -5.55 1.11
CA LEU A 92 11.26 -4.65 0.50
C LEU A 92 9.83 -5.20 0.58
N GLN A 93 9.68 -6.51 0.37
CA GLN A 93 8.38 -7.16 0.48
C GLN A 93 7.85 -7.15 1.92
N TYR A 94 8.73 -7.29 2.93
CA TYR A 94 8.37 -7.13 4.33
C TYR A 94 7.87 -5.71 4.61
N LEU A 95 8.63 -4.68 4.19
CA LEU A 95 8.26 -3.28 4.39
C LEU A 95 6.95 -2.93 3.68
N ARG A 96 6.74 -3.43 2.45
CA ARG A 96 5.49 -3.27 1.70
C ARG A 96 4.28 -3.87 2.43
N LYS A 97 4.44 -5.06 3.03
CA LYS A 97 3.40 -5.71 3.85
C LYS A 97 3.11 -4.93 5.12
N LEU A 98 4.15 -4.49 5.84
CA LEU A 98 4.02 -3.73 7.08
C LEU A 98 3.27 -2.40 6.89
N CYS A 99 3.60 -1.68 5.82
CA CYS A 99 2.92 -0.45 5.39
C CYS A 99 1.44 -0.66 5.01
N SER A 100 1.05 -1.89 4.68
CA SER A 100 -0.32 -2.24 4.33
C SER A 100 -1.10 -2.61 5.58
N HIS A 101 -0.56 -3.52 6.41
CA HIS A 101 -1.15 -3.90 7.69
C HIS A 101 -0.14 -4.65 8.59
N PRO A 102 -0.03 -4.34 9.90
CA PRO A 102 0.89 -5.04 10.83
C PRO A 102 0.74 -6.57 10.86
N ARG A 103 -0.50 -7.06 10.83
CA ARG A 103 -0.80 -8.50 10.78
C ARG A 103 -0.20 -9.27 9.60
N LEU A 104 0.19 -8.60 8.50
CA LEU A 104 0.80 -9.28 7.36
C LEU A 104 2.27 -9.66 7.60
N VAL A 105 2.88 -9.09 8.63
CA VAL A 105 4.26 -9.37 9.03
C VAL A 105 4.36 -10.03 10.40
N MET A 106 3.36 -9.87 11.25
CA MET A 106 3.23 -10.61 12.51
C MET A 106 2.86 -12.06 12.19
N GLY A 107 3.85 -12.96 12.22
CA GLY A 107 3.67 -14.34 11.79
C GLY A 107 2.54 -15.07 12.53
N THR A 108 1.76 -15.86 11.79
CA THR A 108 0.72 -16.77 12.30
C THR A 108 1.31 -18.02 12.99
N GLY A 109 2.53 -17.92 13.52
CA GLY A 109 3.21 -19.03 14.19
C GLY A 109 2.63 -19.29 15.57
N LYS A 110 2.69 -20.54 16.04
CA LYS A 110 2.16 -21.07 17.33
C LYS A 110 2.60 -20.33 18.62
N LYS A 111 3.36 -19.23 18.52
CA LYS A 111 3.68 -18.29 19.62
C LYS A 111 3.04 -16.90 19.46
N ALA A 112 2.04 -16.74 18.59
CA ALA A 112 1.12 -15.63 18.67
C ALA A 112 0.26 -15.83 19.93
N GLY A 113 0.79 -15.41 21.08
CA GLY A 113 -0.01 -15.29 22.30
C GLY A 113 -1.29 -14.55 21.95
N LYS A 114 -2.43 -15.03 22.45
CA LYS A 114 -3.73 -14.37 22.26
C LYS A 114 -3.56 -12.89 22.62
N GLY A 115 -3.46 -12.05 21.59
CA GLY A 115 -3.25 -10.62 21.79
C GLY A 115 -4.41 -10.10 22.63
N THR A 116 -4.11 -9.37 23.70
CA THR A 116 -5.14 -8.66 24.47
C THR A 116 -5.91 -7.74 23.52
N ALA A 117 -7.17 -7.41 23.83
CA ALA A 117 -8.00 -6.52 22.99
C ALA A 117 -7.27 -5.21 22.62
N ALA A 118 -6.40 -4.70 23.50
CA ALA A 118 -5.53 -3.55 23.25
C ALA A 118 -4.51 -3.78 22.12
N GLN A 119 -3.98 -4.99 21.98
CA GLN A 119 -3.04 -5.38 20.92
C GLN A 119 -3.74 -5.55 19.56
N VAL A 120 -5.03 -5.93 19.58
CA VAL A 120 -5.89 -5.99 18.39
C VAL A 120 -6.27 -4.57 17.93
N ALA A 121 -6.57 -3.66 18.86
CA ALA A 121 -6.82 -2.25 18.55
C ALA A 121 -5.55 -1.52 18.08
N ALA A 122 -4.38 -1.82 18.66
CA ALA A 122 -3.11 -1.28 18.17
C ALA A 122 -2.71 -1.84 16.79
N ALA A 123 -3.34 -2.93 16.33
CA ALA A 123 -3.10 -3.54 15.04
C ALA A 123 -3.87 -2.88 13.89
N TYR A 124 -4.68 -1.84 14.13
CA TYR A 124 -5.36 -1.13 13.05
C TYR A 124 -4.34 -0.47 12.11
N SER A 125 -4.49 -0.78 10.82
CA SER A 125 -3.76 -0.07 9.76
C SER A 125 -4.39 1.29 9.55
N PRO A 126 -3.60 2.38 9.56
CA PRO A 126 -4.13 3.72 9.39
C PRO A 126 -4.70 3.93 7.98
N LYS A 127 -4.25 3.14 6.99
CA LYS A 127 -4.85 3.12 5.64
C LYS A 127 -6.29 2.63 5.64
N PHE A 128 -6.63 1.65 6.50
CA PHE A 128 -8.00 1.18 6.64
C PHE A 128 -8.88 2.20 7.35
N LEU A 129 -8.32 2.97 8.29
CA LEU A 129 -9.04 4.08 8.91
C LEU A 129 -9.35 5.19 7.89
N ALA A 130 -8.36 5.58 7.09
CA ALA A 130 -8.57 6.52 5.99
C ALA A 130 -9.60 5.99 4.97
N LEU A 131 -9.51 4.70 4.62
CA LEU A 131 -10.49 4.06 3.75
C LEU A 131 -11.90 4.07 4.34
N LYS A 132 -12.06 3.80 5.64
CA LYS A 132 -13.37 3.90 6.33
C LYS A 132 -13.95 5.30 6.14
N GLN A 133 -13.15 6.34 6.37
CA GLN A 133 -13.61 7.72 6.24
C GLN A 133 -14.05 8.02 4.80
N ILE A 134 -13.24 7.65 3.79
CA ILE A 134 -13.58 7.86 2.37
C ILE A 134 -14.89 7.15 2.02
N LEU A 135 -15.08 5.92 2.49
CA LEU A 135 -16.32 5.17 2.24
C LEU A 135 -17.52 5.89 2.86
N LEU A 136 -17.42 6.35 4.11
CA LEU A 136 -18.48 7.11 4.76
C LEU A 136 -18.78 8.44 4.04
N ASP A 137 -17.74 9.17 3.62
CA ASP A 137 -17.88 10.43 2.87
C ASP A 137 -18.58 10.22 1.52
N CYS A 138 -18.40 9.03 0.93
CA CYS A 138 -19.08 8.60 -0.30
C CYS A 138 -20.49 8.01 -0.05
N GLY A 139 -20.97 8.02 1.20
CA GLY A 139 -22.27 7.44 1.58
C GLY A 139 -22.29 5.90 1.58
N VAL A 140 -21.13 5.25 1.65
CA VAL A 140 -20.98 3.79 1.69
C VAL A 140 -20.77 3.34 3.14
N GLY A 141 -21.80 2.71 3.72
CA GLY A 141 -21.79 2.17 5.08
C GLY A 141 -22.33 3.16 6.12
N VAL A 142 -22.50 2.66 7.35
CA VAL A 142 -22.92 3.44 8.52
C VAL A 142 -21.86 3.34 9.60
N ASP A 143 -21.62 4.43 10.34
CA ASP A 143 -20.68 4.38 11.46
C ASP A 143 -21.40 3.79 12.69
N PRO A 144 -21.09 2.55 13.12
CA PRO A 144 -21.78 1.93 14.24
C PRO A 144 -21.62 2.72 15.56
N THR A 145 -20.61 3.58 15.68
CA THR A 145 -20.43 4.42 16.88
C THR A 145 -21.27 5.71 16.87
N ALA A 146 -21.82 6.10 15.72
CA ALA A 146 -22.72 7.26 15.61
C ALA A 146 -24.15 6.93 16.08
N GLU A 147 -24.61 5.69 15.82
CA GLU A 147 -25.96 5.22 16.19
C GLU A 147 -26.13 5.14 17.72
N VAL A 148 -25.10 4.72 18.45
CA VAL A 148 -25.14 4.60 19.93
C VAL A 148 -25.29 5.96 20.63
N ASN A 149 -24.80 7.05 20.02
CA ASN A 149 -24.92 8.40 20.57
C ASN A 149 -26.25 9.08 20.24
N ALA A 150 -26.97 8.62 19.21
CA ALA A 150 -28.29 9.16 18.87
C ALA A 150 -29.37 8.70 19.87
N ASP A 151 -29.25 7.46 20.36
CA ASP A 151 -30.19 6.89 21.35
C ASP A 151 -30.00 7.50 22.75
N ALA A 152 -28.75 7.79 23.15
CA ALA A 152 -28.44 8.41 24.45
C ALA A 152 -28.97 9.86 24.59
N LYS A 153 -29.20 10.56 23.47
CA LYS A 153 -29.68 11.95 23.49
C LYS A 153 -31.20 12.07 23.63
N LYS A 154 -31.93 10.95 23.61
CA LYS A 154 -33.40 10.92 23.68
C LYS A 154 -33.96 10.77 25.10
N GLU A 155 -33.14 10.38 26.08
CA GLU A 155 -33.59 10.20 27.47
C GLU A 155 -33.40 11.44 28.38
N GLU A 156 -32.65 12.46 27.97
CA GLU A 156 -32.39 13.65 28.82
C GLU A 156 -33.38 14.82 28.61
N GLY A 157 -34.46 14.61 27.86
CA GLY A 157 -35.42 15.66 27.48
C GLY A 157 -36.86 15.38 27.91
N GLY A 158 -37.11 15.14 29.20
CA GLY A 158 -38.46 14.84 29.69
C GLY A 158 -38.63 14.93 31.19
N GLY A 159 -38.46 16.12 31.77
CA GLY A 159 -38.77 16.35 33.18
C GLY A 159 -38.65 17.82 33.58
N GLY A 160 -39.75 18.56 33.52
CA GLY A 160 -39.83 19.92 34.07
C GLY A 160 -40.88 20.78 33.37
N GLY A 161 -42.07 20.84 33.96
CA GLY A 161 -43.19 21.68 33.56
C GLY A 161 -44.45 21.30 34.33
#